data_AF-A0A3S1CLF7-F1
#
_entry.id   AF-A0A3S1CLF7-F1
#
_cell.length_a   1.000
_cell.length_b   1.000
_cell.length_c   1.000
_cell.angle_alpha   90.00
_cell.angle_beta   90.00
_cell.angle_gamma   90.00
#
_symmetry.space_group_name_H-M   'P 1'
#
loop_
_entity.id
_entity.type
_entity.pdbx_description
1 polymer ?
#
loop_
_entity_poly.entity_id
_entity_poly.type
_entity_poly.pdbx_seq_one_letter_code
_entity_poly.pdbx_strand_id
1 'polypeptide(L)' 'MVLRLLQKRLGQLSPTLRAQIESLTLDQIEALGEALLDFTGADDLSRWLQQNQS' A
#
# COMPACT_ATOMS: atom_id res chain seq x y z
N MET A 1 5.13 -7.58 -6.42
CA MET A 1 4.60 -6.82 -7.58
C MET A 1 3.83 -5.56 -7.17
N VAL A 2 3.20 -5.53 -5.98
CA VAL A 2 2.36 -4.43 -5.49
C VAL A 2 3.05 -3.05 -5.43
N LEU A 3 4.33 -2.98 -5.05
CA LEU A 3 5.11 -1.73 -4.99
C LEU A 3 5.14 -0.96 -6.32
N ARG A 4 5.20 -1.68 -7.45
CA ARG A 4 5.23 -1.05 -8.78
C ARG A 4 3.86 -0.51 -9.17
N LEU A 5 2.78 -1.16 -8.74
CA LEU A 5 1.41 -0.71 -8.96
C LEU A 5 1.11 0.52 -8.10
N LEU A 6 1.54 0.50 -6.84
CA LEU A 6 1.45 1.64 -5.93
C LEU A 6 2.18 2.85 -6.49
N GLN A 7 3.39 2.69 -7.02
CA GLN A 7 4.11 3.81 -7.66
C GLN A 7 3.41 4.35 -8.91
N LYS A 8 2.73 3.49 -9.68
CA LYS A 8 1.98 3.92 -10.86
C LYS A 8 0.68 4.65 -10.51
N ARG A 9 -0.01 4.22 -9.44
CA ARG A 9 -1.30 4.77 -9.01
C ARG A 9 -1.13 6.02 -8.14
N LEU A 10 -0.21 5.96 -7.19
CA LEU A 10 0.00 6.97 -6.15
C LEU A 10 1.21 7.87 -6.42
N GLY A 11 2.01 7.57 -7.44
CA GLY A 11 3.22 8.31 -7.77
C GLY A 11 4.40 7.94 -6.86
N GLN A 12 5.25 8.92 -6.56
CA GLN A 12 6.40 8.68 -5.68
C GLN A 12 5.96 8.35 -4.26
N LEU A 13 6.20 7.11 -3.85
CA LEU A 13 6.01 6.68 -2.47
C LEU A 13 7.17 7.18 -1.61
N SER A 14 6.84 7.77 -0.46
CA SER A 14 7.82 8.14 0.56
C SER A 14 8.59 6.91 1.07
N PRO A 15 9.86 7.04 1.48
CA PRO A 15 10.65 5.93 2.01
C PRO A 15 9.96 5.21 3.17
N THR A 16 9.28 5.97 4.04
CA THR A 16 8.52 5.44 5.18
C THR A 16 7.35 4.56 4.77
N LEU A 17 6.62 4.91 3.71
CA LEU A 17 5.53 4.07 3.18
C LEU A 17 6.10 2.78 2.57
N ARG A 18 7.23 2.88 1.87
CA ARG A 18 7.89 1.71 1.27
C ARG A 18 8.33 0.72 2.33
N ALA A 19 8.95 1.18 3.42
CA ALA A 19 9.35 0.33 4.53
C ALA A 19 8.15 -0.39 5.18
N GLN A 20 7.03 0.31 5.36
CA GLN A 20 5.80 -0.30 5.87
C GLN A 20 5.25 -1.37 4.93
N ILE A 21 5.21 -1.09 3.63
CA ILE A 21 4.75 -2.05 2.60
C ILE A 21 5.67 -3.28 2.55
N GLU A 22 6.98 -3.10 2.71
CA GLU A 22 7.96 -4.20 2.76
C GLU A 22 7.86 -5.04 4.03
N SER A 23 7.26 -4.51 5.10
CA SER A 23 7.02 -5.23 6.35
C SER A 23 5.69 -6.01 6.35
N LEU A 24 4.86 -5.86 5.32
CA LEU A 24 3.58 -6.57 5.22
C LEU A 24 3.81 -8.07 4.93
N THR A 25 2.92 -8.90 5.46
CA THR A 25 2.88 -10.32 5.12
C THR A 25 2.33 -10.53 3.70
N LEU A 26 2.53 -11.73 3.15
CA LEU A 26 2.02 -12.07 1.81
C LEU A 26 0.50 -11.83 1.70
N ASP A 27 -0.25 -12.27 2.71
CA ASP A 27 -1.71 -12.12 2.79
C ASP A 27 -2.14 -10.64 2.75
N GLN A 28 -1.43 -9.79 3.49
CA GLN A 28 -1.65 -8.34 3.48
C GLN A 28 -1.28 -7.71 2.13
N ILE A 29 -0.24 -8.21 1.45
CA ILE A 29 0.12 -7.75 0.11
C ILE A 29 -0.97 -8.10 -0.92
N GLU A 30 -1.60 -9.26 -0.80
CA GLU A 30 -2.71 -9.66 -1.65
C GLU A 30 -3.93 -8.76 -1.38
N ALA A 31 -4.30 -8.57 -0.12
CA ALA A 31 -5.38 -7.67 0.29
C ALA A 31 -5.12 -6.20 -0.13
N LEU A 32 -3.87 -5.74 -0.07
CA LEU A 32 -3.47 -4.42 -0.56
C LEU A 32 -3.66 -4.30 -2.07
N GLY A 33 -3.44 -5.37 -2.83
CA GLY A 33 -3.65 -5.40 -4.27
C GLY A 33 -5.12 -5.21 -4.66
N GLU A 34 -6.04 -5.81 -3.91
CA GLU A 34 -7.49 -5.62 -4.08
C GLU A 34 -7.92 -4.22 -3.65
N ALA A 35 -7.53 -3.79 -2.45
CA ALA A 35 -7.87 -2.46 -1.94
C ALA A 35 -7.30 -1.32 -2.80
N LEU A 36 -6.17 -1.54 -3.49
CA LEU A 36 -5.58 -0.58 -4.42
C LEU A 36 -6.53 -0.19 -5.57
N LEU A 37 -7.48 -1.07 -5.92
CA LEU A 37 -8.49 -0.77 -6.94
C LEU A 37 -9.49 0.30 -6.46
N ASP A 38 -9.74 0.37 -5.16
CA ASP A 38 -10.64 1.33 -4.51
C ASP A 38 -9.93 2.62 -4.07
N PHE A 39 -8.60 2.66 -4.11
CA PHE A 39 -7.86 3.85 -3.68
C PHE A 39 -8.07 5.02 -4.64
N THR A 40 -8.49 6.15 -4.07
CA THR A 40 -8.65 7.42 -4.78
C THR A 40 -7.41 8.30 -4.65
N GLY A 41 -6.58 8.06 -3.62
CA GLY A 41 -5.33 8.78 -3.41
C GLY A 41 -4.40 8.15 -2.37
N ALA A 42 -3.30 8.84 -2.06
CA ALA A 42 -2.28 8.36 -1.12
C ALA A 42 -2.76 8.35 0.35
N ASP A 43 -3.83 9.08 0.66
CA ASP A 43 -4.47 9.06 1.99
C ASP A 43 -5.10 7.70 2.27
N ASP A 44 -5.73 7.08 1.26
CA ASP A 44 -6.34 5.75 1.37
C ASP A 44 -5.30 4.68 1.71
N LEU A 45 -4.13 4.73 1.04
CA LEU A 45 -3.01 3.85 1.35
C LEU A 45 -2.56 4.00 2.82
N SER A 46 -2.45 5.24 3.29
CA SER A 46 -1.98 5.51 4.66
C SER A 46 -2.97 4.97 5.69
N ARG A 47 -4.28 5.13 5.46
CA ARG A 47 -5.34 4.57 6.31
C ARG A 47 -5.34 3.05 6.30
N TRP A 48 -5.23 2.45 5.11
CA TRP A 48 -5.19 1.01 4.96
C TRP A 48 -3.99 0.40 5.71
N LEU A 49 -2.81 1.01 5.56
CA LEU A 49 -1.59 0.58 6.24
C LEU A 49 -1.71 0.69 7.77
N GLN A 50 -2.41 1.69 8.30
CA GLN A 50 -2.67 1.81 9.74
C GLN A 50 -3.63 0.74 10.26
N GLN A 51 -4.62 0.34 9.46
CA GLN A 51 -5.59 -0.68 9.86
C GLN A 51 -5.05 -2.12 9.78
N ASN A 52 -4.06 -2.37 8.92
CA ASN A 52 -3.59 -3.73 8.62
C ASN A 52 -2.21 -4.07 9.21
N GLN A 53 -1.49 -3.11 9.82
CA GLN A 53 -0.21 -3.34 10.50
C GLN A 53 -0.33 -3.62 12.01
N SER A 54 -1.53 -3.92 12.53
CA SER A 54 -1.75 -4.27 13.95
C SER A 54 -1.52 -5.74 14.25
#